data_AF-A0A2M7XKY1-F1
#
_entry.id   AF-A0A2M7XKY1-F1
#
_cell.length_a   1.000
_cell.length_b   1.000
_cell.length_c   1.000
_cell.angle_alpha   90.00
_cell.angle_beta   90.00
_cell.angle_gamma   90.00
#
_symmetry.space_group_name_H-M   'P 1'
#
loop_
_entity.id
_entity.type
_entity.pdbx_description
1 polymer ?
#
loop_
_entity_poly.entity_id
_entity_poly.type
_entity_poly.pdbx_seq_one_letter_code
_entity_poly.pdbx_strand_id
1 'polypeptide(L)'
;MSVDINLLKQLRNATFAPMKDCKDALVEANGDLEKAEEILKKKGIMKVGNKADRATNEGIVKVAQKDGRLAGLKLLCETDFVAKNEDFIKLSNNLLDRLLASKKVTKSLEEVDAKFLAELNEMVAAFVGKIGENMKLTEVLVENENAYVYNHPGNKVASVIYYEGGNEYIAKELALQVTAMSPTYLDFDSVPADYRDSLMVEFRKEMEGSNKPQNIIDQILEGKLRKALAELVLMEQEYIRDAAKKTKEIVPADMVVKGYTRISVR
;
A
#
# COMPACT_ATOMS: atom_id res chain seq x y z
N MET A 1 43.22 24.70 6.19
CA MET A 1 43.56 23.89 4.99
C MET A 1 42.37 23.85 4.05
N SER A 2 42.59 24.09 2.76
CA SER A 2 41.57 23.88 1.72
C SER A 2 41.47 22.38 1.41
N VAL A 3 40.31 21.79 1.66
CA VAL A 3 40.01 20.40 1.26
C VAL A 3 39.57 20.42 -0.19
N ASP A 4 40.05 19.45 -0.99
CA ASP A 4 39.59 19.27 -2.36
C ASP A 4 38.06 19.03 -2.39
N ILE A 5 37.36 19.87 -3.13
CA ILE A 5 35.89 19.83 -3.27
C ILE A 5 35.42 18.50 -3.86
N ASN A 6 36.21 17.87 -4.72
CA ASN A 6 35.86 16.58 -5.32
C ASN A 6 35.98 15.45 -4.31
N LEU A 7 37.05 15.41 -3.51
CA LEU A 7 37.19 14.44 -2.42
C LEU A 7 36.10 14.62 -1.37
N LEU A 8 35.74 15.87 -1.05
CA LEU A 8 34.66 16.19 -0.13
C LEU A 8 33.29 15.69 -0.64
N LYS A 9 33.01 15.86 -1.93
CA LYS A 9 31.79 15.31 -2.56
C LYS A 9 31.81 13.78 -2.59
N GLN A 10 32.94 13.16 -2.93
CA GLN A 10 33.08 11.71 -2.95
C GLN A 10 32.84 11.10 -1.57
N LEU A 11 33.50 11.62 -0.53
CA LEU A 11 33.32 11.14 0.84
C LEU A 11 31.88 11.32 1.32
N ARG A 12 31.25 12.47 1.04
CA ARG A 12 29.85 12.71 1.38
C ARG A 12 28.92 11.75 0.65
N ASN A 13 29.16 11.46 -0.63
CA ASN A 13 28.32 10.55 -1.39
C ASN A 13 28.48 9.09 -0.93
N ALA A 14 29.68 8.69 -0.49
CA ALA A 14 29.94 7.36 0.04
C ALA A 14 29.33 7.17 1.44
N THR A 15 29.51 8.15 2.33
CA THR A 15 29.17 8.01 3.76
C THR A 15 27.83 8.62 4.15
N PHE A 16 27.28 9.52 3.33
CA PHE A 16 26.13 10.37 3.63
C PHE A 16 26.26 11.20 4.92
N ALA A 17 27.48 11.37 5.44
CA ALA A 17 27.73 12.21 6.60
C ALA A 17 27.49 13.71 6.28
N PRO A 18 27.17 14.55 7.28
CA PRO A 18 26.99 15.98 7.04
C PRO A 18 28.26 16.62 6.47
N MET A 19 28.09 17.70 5.69
CA MET A 19 29.19 18.28 4.90
C MET A 19 30.35 18.77 5.77
N LYS A 20 30.02 19.30 6.96
CA LYS A 20 31.00 19.75 7.93
C LYS A 20 31.83 18.57 8.46
N ASP A 21 31.17 17.48 8.84
CA ASP A 21 31.86 16.29 9.36
C ASP A 21 32.72 15.60 8.29
N CYS A 22 32.26 15.54 7.03
CA CYS A 22 33.07 15.05 5.91
C CYS A 22 34.33 15.92 5.72
N LYS A 23 34.19 17.24 5.84
CA LYS A 23 35.31 18.18 5.72
C LYS A 23 36.30 18.01 6.87
N ASP A 24 35.80 17.92 8.09
CA ASP A 24 36.62 17.77 9.29
C ASP A 24 37.35 16.40 9.28
N ALA A 25 36.67 15.34 8.83
CA ALA A 25 37.28 14.02 8.65
C ALA A 25 38.35 14.01 7.56
N LEU A 26 38.15 14.70 6.43
CA LEU A 26 39.18 14.84 5.39
C LEU A 26 40.38 15.66 5.84
N VAL A 27 40.17 16.68 6.67
CA VAL A 27 41.28 17.44 7.28
C VAL A 27 42.07 16.53 8.22
N GLU A 28 41.39 15.76 9.08
CA GLU A 28 42.03 14.84 10.02
C GLU A 28 42.74 13.66 9.31
N ALA A 29 42.18 13.20 8.19
CA ALA A 29 42.76 12.16 7.34
C ALA A 29 43.82 12.66 6.35
N ASN A 30 44.11 13.97 6.32
CA ASN A 30 45.00 14.59 5.33
C ASN A 30 44.62 14.27 3.87
N GLY A 31 43.31 14.24 3.57
CA GLY A 31 42.77 13.97 2.24
C GLY A 31 42.66 12.48 1.86
N ASP A 32 43.04 11.57 2.76
CA ASP A 32 42.89 10.12 2.57
C ASP A 32 41.43 9.69 2.78
N LEU A 33 40.76 9.22 1.72
CA LEU A 33 39.34 8.88 1.76
C LEU A 33 39.05 7.70 2.70
N GLU A 34 39.85 6.63 2.64
CA GLU A 34 39.63 5.43 3.46
C GLU A 34 39.76 5.76 4.95
N LYS A 35 40.78 6.56 5.31
CA LYS A 35 40.93 7.02 6.69
C LYS A 35 39.82 7.97 7.11
N ALA A 36 39.37 8.85 6.22
CA ALA A 36 38.27 9.76 6.54
C ALA A 36 36.96 8.98 6.79
N GLU A 37 36.70 7.91 6.04
CA GLU A 37 35.59 6.98 6.30
C GLU A 37 35.73 6.29 7.66
N GLU A 38 36.93 5.78 8.00
CA GLU A 38 37.16 5.18 9.33
C GLU A 38 36.94 6.18 10.47
N ILE A 39 37.36 7.44 10.31
CA ILE A 39 37.17 8.50 11.29
C ILE A 39 35.67 8.76 11.49
N LEU A 40 34.91 8.89 10.41
CA LEU A 40 33.46 9.08 10.47
C LEU A 40 32.76 7.87 11.11
N LYS A 41 33.26 6.65 10.85
CA LYS A 41 32.77 5.40 11.46
C LYS A 41 33.02 5.35 12.96
N LYS A 42 34.26 5.63 13.38
CA LYS A 42 34.69 5.64 14.79
C LYS A 42 33.95 6.71 15.61
N LYS A 43 33.63 7.84 14.98
CA LYS A 43 32.83 8.91 15.61
C LYS A 43 31.32 8.62 15.65
N GLY A 44 30.86 7.53 15.04
CA GLY A 44 29.43 7.22 14.93
C GLY A 44 28.63 8.22 14.10
N ILE A 45 29.32 9.04 13.29
CA ILE A 45 28.71 10.08 12.44
C ILE A 45 28.28 9.50 11.09
N MET A 46 28.90 8.39 10.69
CA MET A 46 28.31 7.53 9.68
C MET A 46 26.96 7.06 10.19
N LYS A 47 25.90 7.31 9.41
CA LYS A 47 24.66 6.55 9.55
C LYS A 47 24.98 5.11 9.14
N VAL A 48 25.50 4.31 10.07
CA VAL A 48 25.68 2.88 9.92
C VAL A 48 24.30 2.24 10.09
N GLY A 49 23.52 2.32 9.03
CA GLY A 49 22.34 1.54 8.76
C GLY A 49 22.24 1.48 7.25
N ASN A 50 22.05 0.31 6.66
CA ASN A 50 21.76 0.29 5.24
C ASN A 50 20.55 1.17 5.03
N LYS A 51 20.58 2.05 4.04
CA LYS A 51 19.42 2.91 3.75
C LYS A 51 18.16 2.06 3.62
N ALA A 52 18.29 0.87 3.04
CA ALA A 52 17.27 -0.18 2.92
C ALA A 52 16.58 -0.55 4.25
N ASP A 53 17.26 -0.45 5.39
CA ASP A 53 16.75 -0.85 6.71
C ASP A 53 15.92 0.26 7.37
N ARG A 54 15.98 1.50 6.86
CA ARG A 54 15.18 2.61 7.39
C ARG A 54 13.70 2.40 7.12
N ALA A 55 12.84 2.72 8.09
CA ALA A 55 11.40 2.56 7.96
C ALA A 55 10.82 3.48 6.88
N THR A 56 9.96 2.93 6.02
CA THR A 56 9.28 3.66 4.93
C THR A 56 7.78 3.67 5.18
N ASN A 57 7.32 4.61 6.02
CA ASN A 57 5.91 4.69 6.45
C ASN A 57 5.09 5.72 5.66
N GLU A 58 5.73 6.39 4.69
CA GLU A 58 5.11 7.31 3.75
C GLU A 58 5.24 6.77 2.33
N GLY A 59 4.63 7.45 1.36
CA GLY A 59 4.66 7.01 -0.04
C GLY A 59 3.40 7.34 -0.82
N ILE A 60 3.29 6.64 -1.95
CA ILE A 60 2.21 6.73 -2.94
C ILE A 60 1.67 5.34 -3.24
N VAL A 61 0.36 5.26 -3.35
CA VAL A 61 -0.36 4.19 -4.02
C VAL A 61 -1.00 4.77 -5.28
N LYS A 62 -0.92 4.04 -6.38
CA LYS A 62 -1.57 4.44 -7.62
C LYS A 62 -1.98 3.24 -8.45
N VAL A 63 -3.15 3.33 -9.07
CA VAL A 63 -3.67 2.36 -10.03
C VAL A 63 -4.03 3.10 -11.33
N ALA A 64 -3.67 2.52 -12.47
CA ALA A 64 -4.03 3.02 -13.78
C ALA A 64 -4.63 1.91 -14.62
N GLN A 65 -5.47 2.30 -15.58
CA GLN A 65 -6.08 1.38 -16.53
C GLN A 65 -5.90 1.93 -17.94
N LYS A 66 -5.55 1.07 -18.88
CA LYS A 66 -5.36 1.40 -20.29
C LYS A 66 -5.56 0.15 -21.15
N ASP A 67 -6.30 0.29 -22.25
CA ASP A 67 -6.48 -0.75 -23.26
C ASP A 67 -6.94 -2.12 -22.69
N GLY A 68 -7.85 -2.11 -21.72
CA GLY A 68 -8.37 -3.32 -21.06
C GLY A 68 -7.38 -3.98 -20.08
N ARG A 69 -6.26 -3.32 -19.77
CA ARG A 69 -5.33 -3.73 -18.72
C ARG A 69 -5.39 -2.75 -17.55
N LEU A 70 -5.20 -3.27 -16.36
CA LEU A 70 -5.05 -2.51 -15.13
C LEU A 70 -3.67 -2.80 -14.55
N ALA A 71 -3.01 -1.77 -14.01
CA ALA A 71 -1.85 -1.95 -13.16
C ALA A 71 -1.94 -1.07 -11.92
N GLY A 72 -1.41 -1.56 -10.81
CA GLY A 72 -1.32 -0.86 -9.54
C GLY A 72 0.05 -1.00 -8.93
N LEU A 73 0.43 -0.04 -8.09
CA LEU A 73 1.64 -0.12 -7.28
C LEU A 73 1.49 0.60 -5.94
N LYS A 74 2.35 0.20 -5.00
CA LYS A 74 2.65 0.90 -3.76
C LYS A 74 4.15 1.18 -3.68
N LEU A 75 4.51 2.46 -3.77
CA LEU A 75 5.87 2.95 -3.65
C LEU A 75 6.02 3.73 -2.34
N LEU A 76 6.77 3.17 -1.40
CA LEU A 76 7.00 3.74 -0.08
C LEU A 76 8.29 4.58 -0.05
N CYS A 77 8.32 5.57 0.83
CA CYS A 77 9.46 6.42 1.17
C CYS A 77 9.47 6.74 2.67
N GLU A 78 10.54 7.37 3.16
CA GLU A 78 10.66 7.74 4.59
C GLU A 78 9.72 8.89 4.96
N THR A 79 9.67 9.94 4.13
CA THR A 79 8.99 11.20 4.49
C THR A 79 7.86 11.57 3.54
N ASP A 80 6.92 12.38 4.02
CA ASP A 80 5.81 12.90 3.21
C ASP A 80 6.28 13.98 2.22
N PHE A 81 7.37 14.69 2.53
CA PHE A 81 8.03 15.63 1.62
C PHE A 81 8.48 14.94 0.33
N VAL A 82 9.09 13.75 0.43
CA VAL A 82 9.45 12.95 -0.75
C VAL A 82 8.20 12.43 -1.45
N ALA A 83 7.20 11.95 -0.72
CA ALA A 83 5.96 11.45 -1.32
C ALA A 83 5.23 12.51 -2.18
N LYS A 84 5.38 13.79 -1.85
CA LYS A 84 4.78 14.93 -2.58
C LYS A 84 5.71 15.52 -3.65
N ASN A 85 6.97 15.07 -3.73
CA ASN A 85 7.95 15.59 -4.68
C ASN A 85 7.59 15.21 -6.13
N GLU A 86 7.69 16.18 -7.05
CA GLU A 86 7.35 15.94 -8.46
C GLU A 86 8.16 14.82 -9.12
N ASP A 87 9.45 14.70 -8.78
CA ASP A 87 10.29 13.66 -9.37
C ASP A 87 9.93 12.27 -8.81
N PHE A 88 9.46 12.18 -7.57
CA PHE A 88 8.95 10.94 -6.99
C PHE A 88 7.61 10.54 -7.63
N ILE A 89 6.73 11.52 -7.86
CA ILE A 89 5.49 11.31 -8.63
C ILE A 89 5.82 10.83 -10.05
N LYS A 90 6.79 11.43 -10.74
CA LYS A 90 7.26 10.97 -12.07
C LYS A 90 7.82 9.54 -12.02
N LEU A 91 8.62 9.20 -11.00
CA LEU A 91 9.12 7.83 -10.80
C LEU A 91 7.96 6.84 -10.68
N SER A 92 6.98 7.10 -9.80
CA SER A 92 5.81 6.23 -9.64
C SER A 92 5.03 6.06 -10.96
N ASN A 93 4.83 7.13 -11.73
CA ASN A 93 4.16 7.04 -13.04
C ASN A 93 4.95 6.18 -14.02
N ASN A 94 6.27 6.36 -14.10
CA ASN A 94 7.12 5.56 -15.00
C ASN A 94 7.12 4.07 -14.63
N LEU A 95 7.13 3.74 -13.33
CA LEU A 95 6.99 2.37 -12.85
C LEU A 95 5.63 1.79 -13.24
N LEU A 96 4.56 2.56 -13.06
CA LEU A 96 3.20 2.17 -13.40
C LEU A 96 3.01 1.92 -14.89
N ASP A 97 3.59 2.77 -15.75
CA ASP A 97 3.56 2.61 -17.20
C ASP A 97 4.27 1.32 -17.65
N ARG A 98 5.39 0.98 -17.01
CA ARG A 98 6.09 -0.30 -17.25
C ARG A 98 5.24 -1.49 -16.82
N LEU A 99 4.58 -1.42 -15.66
CA LEU A 99 3.68 -2.47 -15.19
C LEU A 99 2.49 -2.67 -16.14
N LEU A 100 1.88 -1.58 -16.63
CA LEU A 100 0.81 -1.63 -17.65
C LEU A 100 1.28 -2.32 -18.94
N ALA A 101 2.51 -2.06 -19.36
CA ALA A 101 3.11 -2.67 -20.55
C ALA A 101 3.50 -4.15 -20.38
N SER A 102 3.64 -4.62 -19.13
CA SER A 102 3.84 -6.04 -18.85
C SER A 102 2.64 -6.84 -19.34
N LYS A 103 2.88 -7.99 -19.98
CA LYS A 103 1.80 -8.89 -20.44
C LYS A 103 1.34 -9.87 -19.36
N LYS A 104 2.17 -10.07 -18.32
CA LYS A 104 1.92 -11.07 -17.28
C LYS A 104 0.96 -10.51 -16.23
N VAL A 105 -0.17 -11.18 -16.02
CA VAL A 105 -1.05 -10.93 -14.86
C VAL A 105 -0.29 -11.28 -13.59
N THR A 106 -0.34 -10.38 -12.61
CA THR A 106 0.48 -10.43 -11.40
C THR A 106 -0.35 -9.86 -10.25
N LYS A 107 -0.51 -10.60 -9.16
CA LYS A 107 -1.25 -10.16 -7.96
C LYS A 107 -0.36 -9.72 -6.81
N SER A 108 0.94 -9.99 -6.89
CA SER A 108 1.91 -9.62 -5.87
C SER A 108 3.32 -9.46 -6.46
N LEU A 109 4.25 -8.89 -5.69
CA LEU A 109 5.63 -8.72 -6.14
C LEU A 109 6.33 -10.06 -6.45
N GLU A 110 6.01 -11.11 -5.69
CA GLU A 110 6.58 -12.45 -5.85
C GLU A 110 6.21 -13.08 -7.19
N GLU A 111 5.10 -12.68 -7.79
CA GLU A 111 4.66 -13.16 -9.09
C GLU A 111 5.34 -12.41 -10.25
N VAL A 112 6.01 -11.28 -10.01
CA VAL A 112 6.71 -10.52 -11.05
C VAL A 112 7.92 -11.31 -11.55
N ASP A 113 8.16 -11.30 -12.86
CA ASP A 113 9.38 -11.86 -13.42
C ASP A 113 10.64 -11.23 -12.76
N ALA A 114 11.59 -12.06 -12.34
CA ALA A 114 12.73 -11.62 -11.55
C ALA A 114 13.59 -10.56 -12.27
N LYS A 115 13.77 -10.69 -13.60
CA LYS A 115 14.52 -9.73 -14.39
C LYS A 115 13.76 -8.41 -14.48
N PHE A 116 12.46 -8.46 -14.75
CA PHE A 116 11.63 -7.26 -14.80
C PHE A 116 11.56 -6.56 -13.44
N LEU A 117 11.42 -7.31 -12.34
CA LEU A 117 11.45 -6.76 -10.99
C LEU A 117 12.80 -6.10 -10.67
N ALA A 118 13.92 -6.68 -11.11
CA ALA A 118 15.23 -6.06 -10.98
C ALA A 118 15.30 -4.71 -11.71
N GLU A 119 14.78 -4.61 -12.94
CA GLU A 119 14.72 -3.34 -13.69
C GLU A 119 13.89 -2.27 -12.95
N LEU A 120 12.74 -2.63 -12.38
CA LEU A 120 11.93 -1.71 -11.58
C LEU A 120 12.67 -1.25 -10.32
N ASN A 121 13.35 -2.16 -9.63
CA ASN A 121 14.14 -1.86 -8.43
C ASN A 121 15.37 -0.99 -8.74
N GLU A 122 16.02 -1.16 -9.89
CA GLU A 122 17.11 -0.28 -10.32
C GLU A 122 16.65 1.17 -10.50
N MET A 123 15.45 1.39 -11.06
CA MET A 123 14.86 2.72 -11.16
C MET A 123 14.63 3.36 -9.78
N VAL A 124 14.13 2.58 -8.81
CA VAL A 124 13.96 3.03 -7.42
C VAL A 124 15.32 3.32 -6.78
N ALA A 125 16.31 2.44 -6.94
CA ALA A 125 17.65 2.59 -6.37
C ALA A 125 18.38 3.83 -6.89
N ALA A 126 18.27 4.12 -8.19
CA ALA A 126 18.81 5.35 -8.79
C ALA A 126 18.22 6.60 -8.13
N PHE A 127 16.93 6.58 -7.82
CA PHE A 127 16.24 7.68 -7.15
C PHE A 127 16.63 7.80 -5.67
N VAL A 128 16.78 6.69 -4.96
CA VAL A 128 17.34 6.63 -3.60
C VAL A 128 18.73 7.26 -3.56
N GLY A 129 19.56 7.01 -4.57
CA GLY A 129 20.88 7.63 -4.72
C GLY A 129 20.82 9.16 -4.86
N LYS A 130 19.83 9.66 -5.63
CA LYS A 130 19.62 11.10 -5.86
C LYS A 130 19.09 11.83 -4.62
N ILE A 131 18.09 11.28 -3.94
CA ILE A 131 17.40 11.95 -2.82
C ILE A 131 18.06 11.69 -1.47
N GLY A 132 18.63 10.50 -1.29
CA GLY A 132 19.23 10.11 -0.01
C GLY A 132 18.24 9.53 1.01
N GLU A 133 16.98 9.31 0.65
CA GLU A 133 15.96 8.61 1.45
C GLU A 133 15.71 7.19 0.91
N ASN A 134 15.39 6.26 1.80
CA ASN A 134 14.98 4.91 1.49
C ASN A 134 13.63 4.90 0.80
N MET A 135 13.52 4.04 -0.20
CA MET A 135 12.29 3.85 -0.96
C MET A 135 12.13 2.40 -1.34
N LYS A 136 10.90 1.92 -1.34
CA LYS A 136 10.59 0.51 -1.62
C LYS A 136 9.33 0.41 -2.47
N LEU A 137 9.43 -0.31 -3.58
CA LEU A 137 8.25 -0.84 -4.24
C LEU A 137 7.80 -2.06 -3.43
N THR A 138 6.61 -2.01 -2.81
CA THR A 138 6.18 -3.04 -1.86
C THR A 138 4.97 -3.84 -2.32
N GLU A 139 4.17 -3.30 -3.23
CA GLU A 139 3.04 -4.02 -3.81
C GLU A 139 2.92 -3.64 -5.29
N VAL A 140 2.51 -4.62 -6.10
CA VAL A 140 2.17 -4.43 -7.51
C VAL A 140 0.97 -5.26 -7.85
N LEU A 141 0.20 -4.80 -8.83
CA LEU A 141 -0.94 -5.47 -9.40
C LEU A 141 -0.88 -5.29 -10.92
N VAL A 142 -1.16 -6.33 -11.69
CA VAL A 142 -1.35 -6.28 -13.14
C VAL A 142 -2.46 -7.25 -13.50
N GLU A 143 -3.54 -6.77 -14.12
CA GLU A 143 -4.72 -7.58 -14.44
C GLU A 143 -5.29 -7.26 -15.82
N ASN A 144 -6.07 -8.19 -16.34
CA ASN A 144 -6.73 -8.10 -17.65
C ASN A 144 -8.26 -8.05 -17.48
N GLU A 145 -8.75 -7.14 -16.64
CA GLU A 145 -10.18 -7.05 -16.34
C GLU A 145 -10.68 -5.62 -16.46
N ASN A 146 -11.93 -5.49 -16.92
CA ASN A 146 -12.66 -4.24 -16.83
C ASN A 146 -13.08 -4.03 -15.36
N ALA A 147 -12.67 -2.90 -14.81
CA ALA A 147 -12.94 -2.51 -13.44
C ALA A 147 -13.12 -1.00 -13.37
N TYR A 148 -13.73 -0.51 -12.29
CA TYR A 148 -13.70 0.90 -11.94
C TYR A 148 -12.50 1.18 -11.03
N VAL A 149 -11.67 2.14 -11.40
CA VAL A 149 -10.48 2.53 -10.62
C VAL A 149 -10.71 3.89 -9.97
N TYR A 150 -10.49 3.95 -8.66
CA TYR A 150 -10.49 5.19 -7.89
C TYR A 150 -9.15 5.38 -7.17
N ASN A 151 -8.42 6.44 -7.54
CA ASN A 151 -7.27 6.91 -6.78
C ASN A 151 -7.73 8.07 -5.89
N HIS A 152 -7.67 7.90 -4.57
CA HIS A 152 -8.07 8.95 -3.65
C HIS A 152 -7.09 10.14 -3.75
N PRO A 153 -7.57 11.40 -3.73
CA PRO A 153 -6.70 12.57 -3.71
C PRO A 153 -5.60 12.46 -2.66
N GLY A 154 -4.37 12.77 -3.05
CA GLY A 154 -3.18 12.60 -2.21
C GLY A 154 -2.49 11.23 -2.34
N ASN A 155 -3.02 10.31 -3.16
CA ASN A 155 -2.40 9.03 -3.51
C ASN A 155 -2.01 8.16 -2.30
N LYS A 156 -2.80 8.21 -1.21
CA LYS A 156 -2.55 7.37 -0.02
C LYS A 156 -3.33 6.06 -0.05
N VAL A 157 -4.41 6.02 -0.82
CA VAL A 157 -5.29 4.87 -0.97
C VAL A 157 -5.79 4.85 -2.41
N ALA A 158 -5.87 3.66 -2.99
CA ALA A 158 -6.62 3.41 -4.22
C ALA A 158 -7.53 2.21 -4.02
N SER A 159 -8.67 2.22 -4.69
CA SER A 159 -9.60 1.11 -4.75
C SER A 159 -9.97 0.77 -6.19
N VAL A 160 -10.25 -0.50 -6.41
CA VAL A 160 -10.65 -1.07 -7.69
C VAL A 160 -11.91 -1.89 -7.44
N ILE A 161 -12.95 -1.70 -8.25
CA ILE A 161 -14.19 -2.50 -8.21
C ILE A 161 -14.27 -3.31 -9.49
N TYR A 162 -14.30 -4.64 -9.35
CA TYR A 162 -14.51 -5.56 -10.47
C TYR A 162 -15.99 -5.88 -10.56
N TYR A 163 -16.60 -5.64 -11.72
CA TYR A 163 -18.03 -5.80 -11.89
C TYR A 163 -18.42 -6.14 -13.32
N GLU A 164 -19.63 -6.66 -13.48
CA GLU A 164 -20.32 -6.85 -14.76
C GLU A 164 -21.68 -6.16 -14.74
N GLY A 165 -22.10 -5.61 -15.88
CA GLY A 165 -23.38 -4.94 -16.02
C GLY A 165 -23.52 -3.66 -15.21
N GLY A 166 -24.76 -3.21 -15.01
CA GLY A 166 -25.08 -1.99 -14.26
C GLY A 166 -24.53 -0.71 -14.88
N ASN A 167 -24.29 0.28 -14.01
CA ASN A 167 -23.72 1.57 -14.39
C ASN A 167 -22.42 1.87 -13.62
N GLU A 168 -21.54 2.64 -14.26
CA GLU A 168 -20.25 3.04 -13.70
C GLU A 168 -20.39 3.91 -12.43
N TYR A 169 -21.51 4.63 -12.28
CA TYR A 169 -21.78 5.45 -11.11
C TYR A 169 -21.84 4.63 -9.83
N ILE A 170 -22.49 3.46 -9.83
CA ILE A 170 -22.52 2.58 -8.67
C ILE A 170 -21.14 1.98 -8.39
N ALA A 171 -20.38 1.60 -9.42
CA ALA A 171 -19.00 1.13 -9.24
C ALA A 171 -18.12 2.22 -8.59
N LYS A 172 -18.32 3.49 -8.95
CA LYS A 172 -17.68 4.63 -8.28
C LYS A 172 -18.07 4.75 -6.82
N GLU A 173 -19.35 4.66 -6.50
CA GLU A 173 -19.82 4.77 -5.11
C GLU A 173 -19.29 3.62 -4.24
N LEU A 174 -19.23 2.40 -4.78
CA LEU A 174 -18.57 1.27 -4.12
C LEU A 174 -17.06 1.49 -3.96
N ALA A 175 -16.38 2.07 -4.94
CA ALA A 175 -14.95 2.37 -4.84
C ALA A 175 -14.67 3.40 -3.73
N LEU A 176 -15.54 4.42 -3.60
CA LEU A 176 -15.48 5.40 -2.50
C LEU A 176 -15.73 4.72 -1.15
N GLN A 177 -16.73 3.85 -1.07
CA GLN A 177 -17.03 3.05 0.11
C GLN A 177 -15.82 2.21 0.55
N VAL A 178 -15.23 1.43 -0.36
CA VAL A 178 -14.05 0.59 -0.09
C VAL A 178 -12.87 1.44 0.39
N THR A 179 -12.65 2.59 -0.24
CA THR A 179 -11.58 3.51 0.16
C THR A 179 -11.74 3.97 1.62
N ALA A 180 -12.95 4.41 1.96
CA ALA A 180 -13.26 5.02 3.26
C ALA A 180 -13.38 3.99 4.39
N MET A 181 -14.09 2.89 4.14
CA MET A 181 -14.52 1.96 5.19
C MET A 181 -13.66 0.71 5.30
N SER A 182 -12.74 0.48 4.35
CA SER A 182 -11.77 -0.63 4.39
C SER A 182 -12.38 -2.00 4.73
N PRO A 183 -13.46 -2.44 4.02
CA PRO A 183 -14.02 -3.76 4.23
C PRO A 183 -12.95 -4.84 4.03
N THR A 184 -13.15 -5.98 4.67
CA THR A 184 -12.28 -7.17 4.57
C THR A 184 -12.87 -8.21 3.62
N TYR A 185 -14.21 -8.29 3.56
CA TYR A 185 -14.94 -9.29 2.79
C TYR A 185 -15.90 -8.60 1.82
N LEU A 186 -16.26 -9.27 0.72
CA LEU A 186 -17.27 -8.77 -0.21
C LEU A 186 -18.67 -8.95 0.38
N ASP A 187 -18.99 -10.18 0.76
CA ASP A 187 -20.26 -10.64 1.29
C ASP A 187 -20.04 -11.58 2.51
N PHE A 188 -21.13 -12.05 3.11
CA PHE A 188 -21.06 -12.99 4.25
C PHE A 188 -20.49 -14.37 3.89
N ASP A 189 -20.61 -14.78 2.62
CA ASP A 189 -20.14 -16.07 2.14
C ASP A 189 -18.62 -16.08 1.96
N SER A 190 -18.05 -14.90 1.70
CA SER A 190 -16.60 -14.65 1.64
C SER A 190 -15.92 -14.67 3.01
N VAL A 191 -16.67 -14.70 4.12
CA VAL A 191 -16.10 -14.72 5.48
C VAL A 191 -15.64 -16.16 5.81
N PRO A 192 -14.37 -16.37 6.22
CA PRO A 192 -13.86 -17.68 6.59
C PRO A 192 -14.71 -18.38 7.65
N ALA A 193 -14.96 -19.68 7.45
CA ALA A 193 -15.82 -20.46 8.32
C ALA A 193 -15.28 -20.55 9.75
N ASP A 194 -13.97 -20.74 9.89
CA ASP A 194 -13.27 -20.75 11.18
C ASP A 194 -13.43 -19.43 11.95
N TYR A 195 -13.36 -18.29 11.27
CA TYR A 195 -13.59 -16.98 11.88
C TYR A 195 -15.05 -16.78 12.32
N ARG A 196 -16.02 -17.23 11.50
CA ARG A 196 -17.43 -17.23 11.89
C ARG A 196 -17.68 -18.14 13.09
N ASP A 197 -17.09 -19.32 13.09
CA ASP A 197 -17.22 -20.31 14.16
C ASP A 197 -16.62 -19.82 15.47
N SER A 198 -15.45 -19.16 15.44
CA SER A 198 -14.84 -18.58 16.64
C SER A 198 -15.74 -17.52 17.28
N LEU A 199 -16.32 -16.63 16.49
CA LEU A 199 -17.27 -15.62 16.97
C LEU A 199 -18.54 -16.27 17.53
N MET A 200 -19.06 -17.30 16.86
CA MET A 200 -20.25 -18.03 17.31
C MET A 200 -20.02 -18.76 18.65
N VAL A 201 -18.83 -19.31 18.88
CA VAL A 201 -18.47 -19.90 20.17
C VAL A 201 -18.50 -18.85 21.28
N GLU A 202 -17.95 -17.66 21.04
CA GLU A 202 -17.99 -16.55 22.01
C GLU A 202 -19.42 -16.11 22.31
N PHE A 203 -20.24 -15.87 21.28
CA PHE A 203 -21.63 -15.45 21.47
C PHE A 203 -22.50 -16.52 22.14
N ARG A 204 -22.23 -17.81 21.91
CA ARG A 204 -22.93 -18.90 22.59
C ARG A 204 -22.67 -18.92 24.09
N LYS A 205 -21.43 -18.65 24.53
CA LYS A 205 -21.09 -18.57 25.96
C LYS A 205 -21.91 -17.50 26.67
N GLU A 206 -22.19 -16.38 26.02
CA GLU A 206 -23.04 -15.31 26.57
C GLU A 206 -24.51 -15.73 26.74
N MET A 207 -24.94 -16.82 26.10
CA MET A 207 -26.30 -17.35 26.15
C MET A 207 -26.43 -18.56 27.09
N GLU A 208 -25.34 -18.98 27.74
CA GLU A 208 -25.37 -20.06 28.73
C GLU A 208 -26.32 -19.71 29.89
N GLY A 209 -27.17 -20.66 30.28
CA GLY A 209 -28.19 -20.44 31.32
C GLY A 209 -29.40 -19.61 30.85
N SER A 210 -29.52 -19.28 29.57
CA SER A 210 -30.73 -18.65 29.03
C SER A 210 -31.90 -19.64 29.01
N ASN A 211 -33.04 -19.24 29.58
CA ASN A 211 -34.28 -20.03 29.55
C ASN A 211 -35.09 -19.83 28.24
N LYS A 212 -34.46 -19.25 27.21
CA LYS A 212 -35.12 -19.03 25.91
C LYS A 212 -35.17 -20.34 25.11
N PRO A 213 -36.20 -20.56 24.28
CA PRO A 213 -36.22 -21.67 23.34
C PRO A 213 -35.00 -21.67 22.41
N GLN A 214 -34.50 -22.86 22.03
CA GLN A 214 -33.27 -22.99 21.24
C GLN A 214 -33.33 -22.25 19.90
N ASN A 215 -34.47 -22.30 19.20
CA ASN A 215 -34.67 -21.58 17.95
C ASN A 215 -34.56 -20.05 18.11
N ILE A 216 -34.96 -19.51 19.26
CA ILE A 216 -34.81 -18.08 19.58
C ILE A 216 -33.35 -17.75 19.89
N ILE A 217 -32.65 -18.64 20.59
CA ILE A 217 -31.20 -18.50 20.83
C ILE A 217 -30.46 -18.49 19.51
N ASP A 218 -30.75 -19.41 18.60
CA ASP A 218 -30.10 -19.50 17.28
C ASP A 218 -30.32 -18.23 16.45
N GLN A 219 -31.55 -17.68 16.45
CA GLN A 219 -31.85 -16.39 15.79
C GLN A 219 -31.08 -15.22 16.41
N ILE A 220 -30.95 -15.18 17.74
CA ILE A 220 -30.16 -14.15 18.43
C ILE A 220 -28.69 -14.24 18.04
N LEU A 221 -28.13 -15.45 18.02
CA LEU A 221 -26.74 -15.69 17.66
C LEU A 221 -26.47 -15.30 16.20
N GLU A 222 -27.36 -15.66 15.27
CA GLU A 222 -27.25 -15.24 13.87
C GLU A 222 -27.27 -13.71 13.75
N GLY A 223 -28.20 -13.05 14.45
CA GLY A 223 -28.27 -11.58 14.48
C GLY A 223 -27.00 -10.93 15.02
N LYS A 224 -26.42 -11.48 16.10
CA LYS A 224 -25.13 -11.03 16.66
C LYS A 224 -23.99 -11.21 15.67
N LEU A 225 -23.90 -12.38 15.04
CA LEU A 225 -22.88 -12.67 14.04
C LEU A 225 -22.95 -11.69 12.86
N ARG A 226 -24.15 -11.48 12.32
CA ARG A 226 -24.38 -10.52 11.23
C ARG A 226 -23.97 -9.11 11.63
N LYS A 227 -24.33 -8.68 12.85
CA LYS A 227 -23.97 -7.35 13.36
C LYS A 227 -22.46 -7.19 13.53
N ALA A 228 -21.78 -8.19 14.09
CA ALA A 228 -20.33 -8.16 14.32
C ALA A 228 -19.52 -8.09 13.02
N LEU A 229 -20.03 -8.73 11.97
CA LEU A 229 -19.37 -8.80 10.66
C LEU A 229 -19.80 -7.68 9.70
N ALA A 230 -20.87 -6.94 9.98
CA ALA A 230 -21.46 -5.97 9.04
C ALA A 230 -20.46 -4.88 8.60
N GLU A 231 -19.60 -4.40 9.51
CA GLU A 231 -18.57 -3.41 9.18
C GLU A 231 -17.43 -3.99 8.33
N LEU A 232 -17.21 -5.31 8.38
CA LEU A 232 -16.15 -5.98 7.62
C LEU A 232 -16.63 -6.43 6.22
N VAL A 233 -17.93 -6.55 6.02
CA VAL A 233 -18.54 -7.06 4.79
C VAL A 233 -19.01 -5.89 3.93
N LEU A 234 -18.36 -5.65 2.79
CA LEU A 234 -18.65 -4.51 1.90
C LEU A 234 -20.15 -4.37 1.64
N MET A 235 -20.84 -5.46 1.26
CA MET A 235 -22.27 -5.46 0.91
C MET A 235 -23.22 -5.19 2.09
N GLU A 236 -22.73 -5.19 3.32
CA GLU A 236 -23.54 -5.02 4.53
C GLU A 236 -23.21 -3.74 5.31
N GLN A 237 -22.14 -3.04 4.93
CA GLN A 237 -21.77 -1.75 5.49
C GLN A 237 -22.89 -0.72 5.25
N GLU A 238 -23.02 0.19 6.22
CA GLU A 238 -23.76 1.44 6.02
C GLU A 238 -23.13 2.23 4.87
N TYR A 239 -23.96 2.72 3.95
CA TYR A 239 -23.49 3.46 2.80
C TYR A 239 -23.03 4.87 3.24
N ILE A 240 -21.79 5.23 2.89
CA ILE A 240 -21.15 6.48 3.34
C ILE A 240 -21.92 7.77 2.99
N ARG A 241 -22.83 7.75 2.00
CA ARG A 241 -23.65 8.93 1.66
C ARG A 241 -25.04 8.92 2.31
N ASP A 242 -25.50 7.76 2.74
CA ASP A 242 -26.84 7.57 3.29
C ASP A 242 -26.82 6.36 4.23
N ALA A 243 -26.55 6.62 5.52
CA ALA A 243 -26.47 5.57 6.54
C ALA A 243 -27.81 4.84 6.77
N ALA A 244 -28.92 5.33 6.20
CA ALA A 244 -30.19 4.59 6.22
C ALA A 244 -30.20 3.39 5.26
N LYS A 245 -29.21 3.28 4.36
CA LYS A 245 -29.07 2.20 3.39
C LYS A 245 -27.78 1.44 3.61
N LYS A 246 -27.81 0.15 3.30
CA LYS A 246 -26.62 -0.66 3.07
C LYS A 246 -26.13 -0.50 1.65
N THR A 247 -24.85 -0.73 1.44
CA THR A 247 -24.20 -0.75 0.12
C THR A 247 -24.87 -1.70 -0.88
N LYS A 248 -25.32 -2.90 -0.46
CA LYS A 248 -26.05 -3.81 -1.37
C LYS A 248 -27.34 -3.21 -1.91
N GLU A 249 -27.97 -2.27 -1.20
CA GLU A 249 -29.23 -1.65 -1.61
C GLU A 249 -29.05 -0.60 -2.71
N ILE A 250 -27.81 -0.13 -2.95
CA ILE A 250 -27.51 0.75 -4.07
C ILE A 250 -27.08 -0.03 -5.33
N VAL A 251 -26.85 -1.35 -5.22
CA VAL A 251 -26.46 -2.20 -6.35
C VAL A 251 -27.71 -2.60 -7.14
N PRO A 252 -27.83 -2.23 -8.43
CA PRO A 252 -28.99 -2.58 -9.23
C PRO A 252 -28.95 -4.06 -9.63
N ALA A 253 -30.11 -4.63 -9.94
CA ALA A 253 -30.26 -6.06 -10.20
C ALA A 253 -29.47 -6.57 -11.44
N ASP A 254 -29.13 -5.67 -12.37
CA ASP A 254 -28.34 -5.95 -13.56
C ASP A 254 -26.82 -5.80 -13.35
N MET A 255 -26.38 -5.51 -12.12
CA MET A 255 -24.97 -5.39 -11.75
C MET A 255 -24.52 -6.54 -10.86
N VAL A 256 -23.41 -7.17 -11.23
CA VAL A 256 -22.74 -8.19 -10.41
C VAL A 256 -21.39 -7.64 -9.97
N VAL A 257 -21.20 -7.44 -8.66
CA VAL A 257 -19.90 -7.08 -8.09
C VAL A 257 -19.12 -8.37 -7.87
N LYS A 258 -18.02 -8.54 -8.60
CA LYS A 258 -17.18 -9.75 -8.54
C LYS A 258 -16.14 -9.70 -7.42
N GLY A 259 -15.78 -8.50 -6.99
CA GLY A 259 -14.77 -8.28 -5.97
C GLY A 259 -14.26 -6.86 -5.96
N TYR A 260 -13.26 -6.62 -5.13
CA TYR A 260 -12.55 -5.35 -5.08
C TYR A 260 -11.10 -5.56 -4.67
N THR A 261 -10.27 -4.59 -5.01
CA THR A 261 -8.91 -4.45 -4.48
C THR A 261 -8.80 -3.10 -3.78
N ARG A 262 -8.15 -3.08 -2.62
CA ARG A 262 -7.81 -1.84 -1.90
C ARG A 262 -6.32 -1.87 -1.57
N ILE A 263 -5.60 -0.84 -2.00
CA ILE A 263 -4.17 -0.68 -1.69
C ILE A 263 -4.04 0.62 -0.91
N SER A 264 -3.33 0.60 0.22
CA SER A 264 -3.07 1.79 1.03
C SER A 264 -1.62 1.86 1.52
N VAL A 265 -1.13 3.09 1.70
CA VAL A 265 0.21 3.36 2.28
C VAL A 265 0.25 2.92 3.75
N ARG A 266 -0.89 2.96 4.44
CA ARG A 266 -1.09 2.54 5.83
C ARG A 266 -2.29 1.61 5.93
#